data_AF-A0AAX5N9R9-F1
#
_entry.id   AF-A0AAX5N9R9-F1
#
_cell.length_a   1.000
_cell.length_b   1.000
_cell.length_c   1.000
_cell.angle_alpha   90.00
_cell.angle_beta   90.00
_cell.angle_gamma   90.00
#
_symmetry.space_group_name_H-M   'P 1'
#
loop_
_entity.id
_entity.type
_entity.pdbx_description
1 polymer ?
#
loop_
_entity_poly.entity_id
_entity_poly.type
_entity_poly.pdbx_seq_one_letter_code
_entity_poly.pdbx_strand_id
1 'polypeptide(L)' 'IMSAVDLEYGLQYMFVDWFIWCGIIKSLFFAFIIASVSAFFGYTVEGGSIEVGKASTDSVVCSSVLILFADLILTKLFMG' A
#
# COMPACT_ATOMS: atom_id res chain seq x y z
N ILE A 1 18.23 -3.65 33.89
CA ILE A 1 16.77 -3.74 33.60
C ILE A 1 16.48 -2.49 32.80
N MET A 2 16.22 -2.61 31.50
CA MET A 2 15.95 -1.44 30.65
C MET A 2 14.61 -0.85 31.10
N SER A 3 14.60 0.40 31.55
CA SER A 3 13.39 1.04 32.08
C SER A 3 12.54 1.58 30.92
N ALA A 4 11.24 1.75 31.12
CA ALA A 4 10.33 2.28 30.09
C ALA A 4 10.79 3.66 29.56
N VAL A 5 11.43 4.45 30.42
CA VAL A 5 12.01 5.77 30.06
C VAL A 5 13.19 5.67 29.09
N ASP A 6 14.01 4.62 29.14
CA ASP A 6 15.11 4.42 28.18
C ASP A 6 14.56 4.07 26.78
N LEU A 7 13.43 3.36 26.73
CA LEU A 7 12.72 3.04 25.48
C LEU A 7 12.10 4.28 24.84
N GLU A 8 11.45 5.14 25.64
CA GLU A 8 10.85 6.38 25.18
C GLU A 8 11.90 7.35 24.59
N TYR A 9 13.03 7.52 25.28
CA TYR A 9 14.14 8.34 24.76
C TYR A 9 14.75 7.76 23.49
N GLY A 10 14.94 6.43 23.42
CA GLY A 10 15.43 5.77 22.22
C GLY A 10 14.50 5.94 21.02
N LEU A 11 13.18 5.85 21.23
CA LEU A 11 12.17 6.02 20.19
C LEU A 11 12.16 7.45 19.66
N GLN A 12 12.22 8.46 20.55
CA GLN A 12 12.25 9.88 20.15
C GLN A 12 13.56 10.26 19.46
N TYR A 13 14.69 9.70 19.89
CA TYR A 13 15.99 9.98 19.27
C TYR A 13 16.12 9.40 17.85
N MET A 14 15.50 8.25 17.59
CA MET A 14 15.45 7.64 16.26
C MET A 14 14.24 8.09 15.42
N PHE A 15 13.41 8.98 15.97
CA PHE A 15 12.24 9.48 15.26
C PHE A 15 12.68 10.44 14.17
N VAL A 16 12.49 9.99 12.93
CA VAL A 16 12.76 10.79 11.75
C VAL A 16 11.42 11.05 11.08
N ASP A 17 10.92 12.28 11.19
CA ASP A 17 9.62 12.71 10.66
C ASP A 17 9.44 12.38 9.16
N TRP A 18 10.55 12.33 8.42
CA TRP A 18 10.57 11.94 7.02
C TRP A 18 9.94 10.57 6.76
N PHE A 19 10.14 9.57 7.64
CA PHE A 19 9.55 8.24 7.47
C PHE A 19 8.02 8.25 7.58
N ILE A 20 7.46 9.11 8.43
CA ILE A 20 6.02 9.26 8.57
C ILE A 20 5.40 9.89 7.33
N TRP A 21 5.99 10.97 6.83
CA TRP A 21 5.51 11.61 5.60
C TRP A 21 5.63 10.66 4.39
N CYS A 22 6.73 9.91 4.29
CA CYS A 22 6.88 8.85 3.28
C CYS A 22 5.79 7.78 3.38
N GLY A 23 5.47 7.34 4.61
CA GLY A 23 4.43 6.34 4.87
C GLY A 23 3.03 6.81 4.47
N ILE A 24 2.67 8.05 4.79
CA ILE A 24 1.37 8.64 4.43
C ILE A 24 1.23 8.74 2.91
N ILE A 25 2.25 9.28 2.22
CA ILE A 25 2.24 9.40 0.76
C ILE A 25 2.12 8.01 0.13
N LYS A 26 2.90 7.03 0.60
CA LYS A 26 2.88 5.65 0.10
C LYS A 26 1.50 5.00 0.25
N SER A 27 0.85 5.18 1.40
CA SER A 27 -0.51 4.67 1.63
C SER A 27 -1.55 5.30 0.69
N LEU A 28 -1.44 6.61 0.42
CA LEU A 28 -2.32 7.31 -0.52
C LEU A 28 -2.21 6.74 -1.94
N PHE A 29 -0.99 6.49 -2.41
CA PHE A 29 -0.74 5.88 -3.71
C PHE A 29 -1.30 4.45 -3.79
N PHE A 30 -1.14 3.65 -2.74
CA PHE A 30 -1.70 2.31 -2.69
C PHE A 30 -3.23 2.32 -2.76
N ALA A 31 -3.88 3.21 -2.01
CA ALA A 31 -5.34 3.37 -2.07
C ALA A 31 -5.83 3.76 -3.47
N PHE A 32 -5.12 4.67 -4.14
CA PHE A 32 -5.44 5.08 -5.51
C PHE A 32 -5.34 3.94 -6.53
N ILE A 33 -4.28 3.12 -6.43
CA ILE A 33 -4.09 1.96 -7.30
C ILE A 33 -5.19 0.93 -7.07
N ILE A 34 -5.49 0.59 -5.81
CA ILE A 34 -6.53 -0.39 -5.46
C ILE A 34 -7.89 0.05 -6.00
N ALA A 35 -8.26 1.30 -5.78
CA ALA A 35 -9.54 1.84 -6.24
C ALA A 35 -9.66 1.81 -7.77
N SER A 36 -8.61 2.25 -8.47
CA SER A 36 -8.61 2.31 -9.94
C SER A 36 -8.68 0.93 -10.58
N VAL A 37 -7.88 -0.03 -10.09
CA VAL A 37 -7.87 -1.42 -10.59
C VAL A 37 -9.21 -2.09 -10.30
N SER A 38 -9.74 -1.92 -9.08
CA SER A 38 -11.03 -2.50 -8.68
C SER A 38 -12.18 -1.95 -9.52
N ALA A 39 -12.18 -0.64 -9.80
CA ALA A 39 -13.19 -0.02 -10.66
C ALA A 39 -13.07 -0.50 -12.11
N PHE A 40 -11.86 -0.68 -12.64
CA PHE A 40 -11.64 -1.14 -14.01
C PHE A 40 -12.16 -2.57 -14.23
N PHE A 41 -11.83 -3.50 -13.34
CA PHE A 41 -12.33 -4.87 -13.38
C PHE A 41 -13.85 -4.93 -13.09
N GLY A 42 -14.37 -4.03 -12.24
CA GLY A 42 -15.80 -3.91 -11.98
C GLY A 42 -16.61 -3.33 -13.14
N TYR A 43 -16.03 -2.46 -13.97
CA TYR A 43 -16.68 -1.88 -15.14
C TYR A 43 -16.62 -2.77 -16.39
N THR A 44 -15.55 -3.56 -16.53
CA THR A 44 -15.31 -4.39 -17.72
C THR A 44 -15.90 -5.79 -17.57
N VAL A 45 -16.49 -6.12 -16.42
CA VAL A 45 -17.12 -7.43 -16.23
C VAL A 45 -18.46 -7.49 -16.96
N GLU A 46 -18.49 -8.25 -18.04
CA GLU A 46 -19.70 -8.61 -18.76
C GLU A 46 -19.99 -10.09 -18.48
N GLY A 47 -21.02 -10.39 -17.69
CA GLY A 47 -21.30 -11.78 -17.31
C GLY A 47 -22.22 -11.98 -16.11
N GLY A 48 -22.45 -13.24 -15.75
CA GLY A 48 -23.27 -13.63 -14.60
C GLY A 48 -22.55 -13.48 -13.25
N SER A 49 -23.22 -13.85 -12.16
CA SER A 49 -22.69 -13.74 -10.78
C SER A 49 -21.37 -14.50 -10.55
N ILE A 50 -21.11 -15.57 -11.29
CA ILE A 50 -19.86 -16.35 -11.22
C ILE A 50 -18.68 -15.57 -11.84
N GLU A 51 -18.91 -14.89 -12.95
CA GLU A 51 -17.89 -14.13 -13.66
C GLU A 51 -17.50 -12.86 -12.89
N VAL A 52 -18.46 -12.24 -12.20
CA VAL A 52 -18.21 -11.15 -11.25
C VAL A 52 -17.30 -11.59 -10.09
N GLY A 53 -17.53 -12.77 -9.52
CA GLY A 53 -16.67 -13.32 -8.47
C GLY A 53 -15.24 -13.61 -8.95
N LYS A 54 -15.11 -14.12 -10.18
CA LYS A 54 -13.81 -14.41 -10.80
C LYS A 54 -13.03 -13.13 -11.11
N ALA A 55 -13.70 -12.13 -11.70
CA ALA A 55 -13.13 -10.81 -11.96
C ALA A 55 -12.70 -10.08 -10.69
N SER A 56 -13.44 -10.24 -9.58
CA SER A 56 -13.04 -9.70 -8.28
C SER A 56 -11.73 -10.32 -7.79
N THR A 57 -11.58 -11.65 -7.90
CA THR A 57 -10.35 -12.34 -7.47
C THR A 57 -9.15 -11.92 -8.32
N ASP A 58 -9.33 -11.84 -9.65
CA ASP A 58 -8.28 -11.38 -10.57
C ASP A 58 -7.89 -9.91 -10.32
N SER A 59 -8.87 -9.05 -9.99
CA SER A 59 -8.63 -7.66 -9.58
C SER A 59 -7.73 -7.56 -8.34
N VAL A 60 -7.99 -8.38 -7.30
CA VAL A 60 -7.17 -8.37 -6.07
C VAL A 60 -5.75 -8.86 -6.35
N VAL A 61 -5.59 -9.88 -7.20
CA VAL A 61 -4.25 -10.38 -7.59
C VAL A 61 -3.50 -9.31 -8.39
N CYS A 62 -4.11 -8.70 -9.41
CA CYS A 62 -3.48 -7.63 -10.18
C CYS A 62 -3.10 -6.42 -9.33
N SER A 63 -3.99 -5.98 -8.44
CA SER A 63 -3.72 -4.87 -7.54
C SER A 63 -2.58 -5.19 -6.55
N SER A 64 -2.49 -6.42 -6.05
CA SER A 64 -1.38 -6.84 -5.17
C SER A 64 0.01 -6.75 -5.85
N VAL A 65 0.11 -7.16 -7.12
CA VAL A 65 1.35 -7.08 -7.90
C VAL A 65 1.71 -5.61 -8.19
N LEU A 66 0.71 -4.78 -8.53
CA LEU A 66 0.90 -3.35 -8.76
C LEU A 66 1.35 -2.62 -7.48
N ILE A 67 0.81 -2.98 -6.33
CA ILE A 67 1.24 -2.42 -5.03
C ILE A 67 2.70 -2.76 -4.76
N LEU A 68 3.13 -4.02 -4.97
CA LEU A 68 4.53 -4.42 -4.79
C LEU A 68 5.48 -3.67 -5.74
N PHE A 69 5.05 -3.45 -6.98
CA PHE A 69 5.84 -2.69 -7.94
C PHE A 69 5.93 -1.21 -7.56
N ALA A 70 4.82 -0.61 -7.15
CA ALA A 70 4.75 0.78 -6.67
C ALA A 70 5.57 0.97 -5.38
N ASP A 71 5.55 -0.02 -4.48
CA ASP A 71 6.38 -0.04 -3.27
C ASP A 71 7.87 0.09 -3.59
N LEU A 72 8.33 -0.72 -4.56
CA LEU A 72 9.73 -0.76 -4.98
C LEU A 72 10.15 0.58 -5.61
N ILE A 73 9.28 1.17 -6.45
CA ILE A 73 9.51 2.49 -7.06
C ILE A 73 9.53 3.59 -6.00
N LEU A 74 8.54 3.66 -5.11
CA LEU A 74 8.46 4.70 -4.09
C LEU A 74 9.64 4.61 -3.12
N THR A 75 10.02 3.40 -2.70
CA THR A 75 11.16 3.20 -1.80
C THR A 75 12.47 3.60 -2.48
N LYS A 76 12.65 3.29 -3.77
CA LYS A 76 13.80 3.76 -4.55
C LYS A 76 13.81 5.28 -4.74
N LEU A 77 12.67 5.93 -4.83
CA LEU A 77 12.58 7.39 -4.99
C LEU A 77 12.84 8.15 -3.68
N PHE A 78 12.36 7.63 -2.55
CA PHE A 78 12.49 8.28 -1.25
C PHE A 78 13.83 8.02 -0.55
N MET A 79 14.46 6.88 -0.85
CA MET A 79 15.59 6.34 -0.09
C MET A 79 16.79 5.96 -0.96
N GLY A 80 16.61 6.00 -2.29
CA GLY A 80 17.69 5.87 -3.27
C GLY A 80 18.23 7.22 -3.73
#